data_AF-A0A239H952-F1
#
_entry.id   AF-A0A239H952-F1
#
_cell.length_a   1.000
_cell.length_b   1.000
_cell.length_c   1.000
_cell.angle_alpha   90.00
_cell.angle_beta   90.00
_cell.angle_gamma   90.00
#
_symmetry.space_group_name_H-M   'P 1'
#
loop_
_entity.id
_entity.type
_entity.pdbx_description
1 polymer ?
#
loop_
_entity_poly.entity_id
_entity_poly.type
_entity_poly.pdbx_seq_one_letter_code
_entity_poly.pdbx_strand_id
1 'polypeptide(L)'
;MESLVSGWLTWRTAMERALYGEDGFYRRERPAEHFRTSVHASPRFAAAIGRLLVEVDALLGHPDRLDVVDIGAGSGRLLGNILARVPPDLDARLVPTAVELAPRPADVPSRIVWRPDLPGRITGLAVANEWLDNVPLDVVERTPEGIRTVLVDPFSGTERPGPPPSDEDRGWLEEWWPLAEPGDRAEIGHPRCAAWASVIGRLSAGLALAVDYSHSRESRPVYGSLTGYRDGATVPAVPDGSCDVTAHVALDACLVAGRRAGATSSLLTTQREALRALGLSGTRPPLDLAHQDPRAYVAALCHAGEDAELTDPAGLGGFGWLTQTTNIPIPALLQDHRNLNLH
;
A
#
# COMPACT_ATOMS: atom_id res chain seq x y z
N MET A 1 16.30 33.06 -15.75
CA MET A 1 16.96 31.97 -16.50
C MET A 1 18.11 31.47 -15.63
N GLU A 2 17.75 30.92 -14.47
CA GLU A 2 18.71 30.30 -13.56
C GLU A 2 19.17 28.98 -14.20
N SER A 3 20.48 28.74 -14.15
CA SER A 3 21.08 27.50 -14.63
C SER A 3 20.53 26.34 -13.81
N LEU A 4 19.57 25.62 -14.39
CA LEU A 4 19.19 24.29 -13.92
C LEU A 4 20.45 23.44 -13.91
N VAL A 5 20.88 23.02 -12.73
CA VAL A 5 21.99 22.09 -12.56
C VAL A 5 21.61 20.81 -13.29
N SER A 6 22.09 20.66 -14.53
CA SER A 6 22.08 19.42 -15.29
C SER A 6 22.97 18.44 -14.54
N GLY A 7 22.34 17.64 -13.69
CA GLY A 7 23.00 16.67 -12.84
C GLY A 7 22.21 15.38 -12.89
N TRP A 8 22.89 14.31 -13.27
CA TRP A 8 22.40 12.96 -13.08
C TRP A 8 22.13 12.71 -11.60
N LEU A 9 20.93 12.25 -11.27
CA LEU A 9 20.50 12.01 -9.90
C LEU A 9 20.39 10.50 -9.66
N THR A 10 20.45 10.08 -8.40
CA THR A 10 19.96 8.74 -8.08
C THR A 10 18.43 8.73 -8.21
N TRP A 11 17.85 7.56 -8.52
CA TRP A 11 16.39 7.43 -8.59
C TRP A 11 15.69 7.90 -7.33
N ARG A 12 16.25 7.64 -6.13
CA ARG A 12 15.65 8.08 -4.86
C ARG A 12 15.52 9.59 -4.81
N THR A 13 16.58 10.30 -5.18
CA THR A 13 16.61 11.77 -5.16
C THR A 13 15.67 12.34 -6.23
N ALA A 14 15.61 11.72 -7.40
CA ALA A 14 14.74 12.16 -8.48
C ALA A 14 13.25 11.95 -8.13
N MET A 15 12.89 10.76 -7.60
CA MET A 15 11.55 10.44 -7.13
C MET A 15 11.11 11.38 -6.00
N GLU A 16 11.96 11.62 -4.99
CA GLU A 16 11.64 12.53 -3.87
C GLU A 16 11.23 13.92 -4.39
N ARG A 17 11.99 14.47 -5.36
CA ARG A 17 11.68 15.77 -5.97
C ARG A 17 10.41 15.73 -6.81
N ALA A 18 10.28 14.73 -7.67
CA ALA A 18 9.19 14.60 -8.62
C ALA A 18 7.84 14.34 -7.94
N LEU A 19 7.83 13.56 -6.86
CA LEU A 19 6.62 13.10 -6.19
C LEU A 19 6.25 13.99 -4.99
N TYR A 20 7.23 14.45 -4.21
CA TYR A 20 7.02 15.09 -2.90
C TYR A 20 7.59 16.50 -2.75
N GLY A 21 8.37 16.97 -3.74
CA GLY A 21 8.88 18.34 -3.83
C GLY A 21 7.78 19.40 -3.85
N GLU A 22 8.14 20.68 -3.89
CA GLU A 22 7.19 21.81 -3.83
C GLU A 22 6.10 21.72 -4.90
N ASP A 23 6.48 21.37 -6.14
CA ASP A 23 5.58 21.11 -7.27
C ASP A 23 5.36 19.60 -7.53
N GLY A 24 5.63 18.77 -6.53
CA GLY A 24 5.59 17.32 -6.64
C GLY A 24 4.19 16.77 -7.01
N PHE A 25 4.18 15.62 -7.67
CA PHE A 25 2.97 14.95 -8.16
C PHE A 25 1.89 14.81 -7.07
N TYR A 26 2.22 14.29 -5.87
CA TYR A 26 1.24 14.08 -4.80
C TYR A 26 0.78 15.34 -4.07
N ARG A 27 1.37 16.51 -4.35
CA ARG A 27 0.86 17.79 -3.81
C ARG A 27 -0.20 18.42 -4.69
N ARG A 28 -0.18 18.08 -5.99
CA ARG A 28 -1.06 18.67 -7.02
C ARG A 28 -2.15 17.70 -7.42
N GLU A 29 -1.77 16.46 -7.68
CA GLU A 29 -2.65 15.41 -8.18
C GLU A 29 -3.20 14.56 -7.04
N ARG A 30 -4.34 13.92 -7.31
CA ARG A 30 -4.90 12.87 -6.47
C ARG A 30 -4.98 11.60 -7.31
N PRO A 31 -3.91 10.80 -7.34
CA PRO A 31 -3.77 9.63 -8.19
C PRO A 31 -4.99 8.70 -8.14
N ALA A 32 -5.55 8.49 -6.95
CA ALA A 32 -6.68 7.62 -6.76
C ALA A 32 -7.99 8.09 -7.44
N GLU A 33 -8.08 9.35 -7.89
CA GLU A 33 -9.18 9.86 -8.74
C GLU A 33 -8.99 9.51 -10.24
N HIS A 34 -7.76 9.19 -10.66
CA HIS A 34 -7.39 8.76 -12.01
C HIS A 34 -7.04 7.26 -12.11
N PHE A 35 -6.79 6.59 -10.98
CA PHE A 35 -6.46 5.17 -10.88
C PHE A 35 -7.57 4.37 -10.20
N ARG A 36 -7.84 3.18 -10.74
CA ARG A 36 -8.79 2.23 -10.15
C ARG A 36 -8.09 1.43 -9.04
N THR A 37 -7.90 2.08 -7.88
CA THR A 37 -7.34 1.50 -6.65
C THR A 37 -8.36 0.64 -5.90
N SER A 38 -7.94 -0.21 -4.97
CA SER A 38 -8.88 -1.00 -4.12
C SER A 38 -9.89 -0.12 -3.37
N VAL A 39 -9.47 1.07 -2.93
CA VAL A 39 -10.32 2.04 -2.23
C VAL A 39 -11.39 2.66 -3.14
N HIS A 40 -11.09 2.82 -4.43
CA HIS A 40 -11.97 3.47 -5.40
C HIS A 40 -12.77 2.48 -6.26
N ALA A 41 -12.27 1.24 -6.40
CA ALA A 41 -12.93 0.16 -7.11
C ALA A 41 -14.31 -0.12 -6.51
N SER A 42 -14.42 -0.15 -5.18
CA SER A 42 -15.70 -0.34 -4.51
C SER A 42 -15.68 0.04 -3.02
N PRO A 43 -16.82 0.48 -2.43
CA PRO A 43 -17.00 0.58 -0.99
C PRO A 43 -16.88 -0.76 -0.22
N ARG A 44 -16.82 -1.89 -0.93
CA ARG A 44 -16.66 -3.25 -0.38
C ARG A 44 -15.30 -3.44 0.30
N PHE A 45 -14.24 -2.81 -0.22
CA PHE A 45 -12.93 -2.81 0.45
C PHE A 45 -13.03 -2.15 1.84
N ALA A 46 -13.61 -0.95 1.92
CA ALA A 46 -13.84 -0.27 3.18
C ALA A 46 -14.73 -1.07 4.14
N ALA A 47 -15.70 -1.83 3.63
CA ALA A 47 -16.51 -2.74 4.46
C ALA A 47 -15.68 -3.90 5.05
N ALA A 48 -14.72 -4.43 4.29
CA ALA A 48 -13.78 -5.44 4.77
C ALA A 48 -12.86 -4.88 5.86
N ILE A 49 -12.28 -3.69 5.63
CA ILE A 49 -11.47 -2.99 6.63
C ILE A 49 -12.30 -2.63 7.88
N GLY A 50 -13.57 -2.26 7.72
CA GLY A 50 -14.49 -2.04 8.84
C GLY A 50 -14.71 -3.29 9.70
N ARG A 51 -14.82 -4.48 9.09
CA ARG A 51 -14.87 -5.76 9.82
C ARG A 51 -13.58 -6.05 10.57
N LEU A 52 -12.43 -5.80 9.93
CA LEU A 52 -11.13 -5.92 10.58
C LEU A 52 -11.01 -4.97 11.79
N LEU A 53 -11.48 -3.72 11.65
CA LEU A 53 -11.46 -2.72 12.71
C LEU A 53 -12.32 -3.14 13.93
N VAL A 54 -13.49 -3.74 13.69
CA VAL A 54 -14.34 -4.29 14.77
C VAL A 54 -13.61 -5.39 15.55
N GLU A 55 -12.88 -6.26 14.87
CA GLU A 55 -12.12 -7.31 15.55
C GLU A 55 -10.90 -6.74 16.31
N VAL A 56 -10.19 -5.77 15.73
CA VAL A 56 -9.11 -5.05 16.41
C VAL A 56 -9.62 -4.37 17.69
N ASP A 57 -10.78 -3.72 17.63
CA ASP A 57 -11.44 -3.12 18.80
C ASP A 57 -11.72 -4.14 19.91
N ALA A 58 -12.29 -5.30 19.55
CA ALA A 58 -12.57 -6.37 20.49
C ALA A 58 -11.29 -6.95 21.12
N LEU A 59 -10.24 -7.17 20.31
CA LEU A 59 -8.94 -7.65 20.79
C LEU A 59 -8.23 -6.67 21.73
N LEU A 60 -8.51 -5.38 21.59
CA LEU A 60 -8.02 -4.32 22.47
C LEU A 60 -8.91 -4.12 23.71
N GLY A 61 -10.01 -4.87 23.84
CA GLY A 61 -10.92 -4.76 24.98
C GLY A 61 -11.81 -3.53 24.94
N HIS A 62 -12.19 -3.06 23.75
CA HIS A 62 -13.09 -1.92 23.54
C HIS A 62 -12.65 -0.63 24.24
N PRO A 63 -11.44 -0.10 23.93
CA PRO A 63 -10.92 1.10 24.59
C PRO A 63 -11.80 2.32 24.34
N ASP A 64 -11.91 3.25 25.29
CA ASP A 64 -12.71 4.49 25.15
C ASP A 64 -12.31 5.35 23.94
N ARG A 65 -11.09 5.15 23.42
CA ARG A 65 -10.54 5.77 22.23
C ARG A 65 -9.86 4.72 21.36
N LEU A 66 -10.19 4.70 20.08
CA LEU A 66 -9.55 3.83 19.09
C LEU A 66 -9.12 4.64 17.87
N ASP A 67 -7.84 4.63 17.55
CA ASP A 67 -7.31 5.31 16.37
C ASP A 67 -7.59 4.47 15.11
N VAL A 68 -8.03 5.13 14.03
CA VAL A 68 -8.06 4.54 12.68
C VAL A 68 -7.33 5.49 11.74
N VAL A 69 -6.15 5.07 11.29
CA VAL A 69 -5.20 5.89 10.54
C VAL A 69 -5.11 5.38 9.11
N ASP A 70 -5.32 6.26 8.14
CA ASP A 70 -5.15 5.98 6.71
C ASP A 70 -3.91 6.76 6.22
N ILE A 71 -2.89 6.03 5.78
CA ILE A 71 -1.57 6.55 5.39
C ILE A 71 -1.51 6.62 3.87
N GLY A 72 -1.26 7.81 3.33
CA GLY A 72 -1.49 8.06 1.91
C GLY A 72 -2.98 8.10 1.60
N ALA A 73 -3.75 8.81 2.43
CA ALA A 73 -5.21 8.74 2.43
C ALA A 73 -5.87 9.22 1.12
N GLY A 74 -5.14 9.91 0.25
CA GLY A 74 -5.60 10.40 -1.04
C GLY A 74 -6.78 11.36 -0.88
N SER A 75 -7.98 10.91 -1.24
CA SER A 75 -9.23 11.68 -1.09
C SER A 75 -9.90 11.48 0.28
N GLY A 76 -9.36 10.65 1.17
CA GLY A 76 -9.97 10.30 2.46
C GLY A 76 -11.20 9.39 2.36
N ARG A 77 -11.49 8.86 1.16
CA ARG A 77 -12.67 8.03 0.88
C ARG A 77 -12.70 6.73 1.68
N LEU A 78 -11.55 6.11 1.96
CA LEU A 78 -11.48 4.89 2.76
C LEU A 78 -12.05 5.16 4.16
N LEU A 79 -11.52 6.18 4.85
CA LEU A 79 -12.03 6.58 6.16
C LEU A 79 -13.52 6.94 6.10
N GLY A 80 -13.94 7.81 5.18
CA GLY A 80 -15.36 8.17 5.05
C GLY A 80 -16.28 6.95 4.89
N ASN A 81 -15.86 5.96 4.09
CA ASN A 81 -16.61 4.73 3.87
C ASN A 81 -16.58 3.77 5.07
N ILE A 82 -15.49 3.69 5.83
CA ILE A 82 -15.41 2.91 7.07
C ILE A 82 -16.39 3.49 8.10
N LEU A 83 -16.33 4.80 8.33
CA LEU A 83 -17.17 5.48 9.32
C LEU A 83 -18.67 5.33 9.02
N ALA A 84 -19.05 5.27 7.75
CA ALA A 84 -20.43 5.04 7.33
C ALA A 84 -20.94 3.59 7.58
N ARG A 85 -20.07 2.65 7.97
CA ARG A 85 -20.35 1.21 8.02
C ARG A 85 -20.10 0.55 9.37
N VAL A 86 -19.33 1.19 10.25
CA VAL A 86 -19.04 0.65 11.58
C VAL A 86 -20.24 0.81 12.53
N PRO A 87 -20.38 -0.06 13.55
CA PRO A 87 -21.41 0.09 14.58
C PRO A 87 -21.35 1.45 15.30
N PRO A 88 -22.50 2.03 15.72
CA PRO A 88 -22.52 3.36 16.34
C PRO A 88 -21.70 3.49 17.64
N ASP A 89 -21.59 2.42 18.42
CA ASP A 89 -20.81 2.36 19.66
C ASP A 89 -19.30 2.37 19.41
N LEU A 90 -18.85 1.76 18.33
CA LEU A 90 -17.48 1.88 17.84
C LEU A 90 -17.26 3.26 17.24
N ASP A 91 -18.17 3.73 16.39
CA ASP A 91 -18.10 5.02 15.70
C ASP A 91 -17.85 6.20 16.66
N ALA A 92 -18.52 6.18 17.82
CA ALA A 92 -18.40 7.20 18.85
C ALA A 92 -16.99 7.29 19.50
N ARG A 93 -16.19 6.23 19.43
CA ARG A 93 -14.85 6.13 20.02
C ARG A 93 -13.73 6.29 19.00
N LEU A 94 -14.05 6.28 17.70
CA LEU A 94 -13.06 6.36 16.64
C LEU A 94 -12.41 7.74 16.55
N VAL A 95 -11.09 7.73 16.40
CA VAL A 95 -10.28 8.91 16.07
C VAL A 95 -9.72 8.71 14.65
N PRO A 96 -10.50 9.06 13.61
CA PRO A 96 -10.07 8.90 12.23
C PRO A 96 -9.03 9.94 11.85
N THR A 97 -7.89 9.49 11.34
CA THR A 97 -6.78 10.35 10.89
C THR A 97 -6.36 9.99 9.47
N ALA A 98 -6.47 10.95 8.56
CA ALA A 98 -5.87 10.91 7.23
C ALA A 98 -4.46 11.50 7.30
N VAL A 99 -3.45 10.70 6.97
CA VAL A 99 -2.08 11.16 6.76
C VAL A 99 -1.89 11.39 5.27
N GLU A 100 -1.89 12.66 4.87
CA GLU A 100 -1.91 13.08 3.48
C GLU A 100 -1.23 14.46 3.32
N LEU A 101 -0.43 14.59 2.27
CA LEU A 101 0.28 15.82 1.89
C LEU A 101 -0.63 16.76 1.10
N ALA A 102 -1.50 16.20 0.26
CA ALA A 102 -2.45 16.98 -0.51
C ALA A 102 -3.41 17.77 0.40
N PRO A 103 -3.94 18.93 -0.05
CA PRO A 103 -4.94 19.66 0.69
C PRO A 103 -6.20 18.83 0.92
N ARG A 104 -6.77 18.96 2.12
CA ARG A 104 -8.03 18.33 2.53
C ARG A 104 -9.17 18.64 1.55
N PRO A 105 -9.85 17.63 0.97
CA PRO A 105 -11.07 17.83 0.19
C PRO A 105 -12.22 18.42 1.03
N ALA A 106 -13.07 19.25 0.42
CA ALA A 106 -14.16 19.94 1.11
C ALA A 106 -15.28 19.00 1.61
N ASP A 107 -15.45 17.85 0.97
CA ASP A 107 -16.47 16.84 1.25
C ASP A 107 -16.05 15.82 2.33
N VAL A 108 -14.78 15.83 2.74
CA VAL A 108 -14.29 14.97 3.82
C VAL A 108 -14.89 15.41 5.16
N PRO A 109 -15.56 14.53 5.93
CA PRO A 109 -16.17 14.85 7.22
C PRO A 109 -15.25 15.57 8.21
N SER A 110 -15.70 16.68 8.80
CA SER A 110 -14.90 17.56 9.70
C SER A 110 -14.16 16.82 10.82
N ARG A 111 -14.75 15.72 11.32
CA ARG A 111 -14.16 14.87 12.36
C ARG A 111 -12.92 14.08 11.96
N ILE A 112 -12.66 13.90 10.65
CA ILE A 112 -11.42 13.28 10.16
C ILE A 112 -10.30 14.29 10.33
N VAL A 113 -9.31 13.94 11.14
CA VAL A 113 -8.07 14.73 11.32
C VAL A 113 -7.25 14.60 10.04
N TRP A 114 -6.83 15.72 9.47
CA TRP A 114 -6.01 15.77 8.26
C TRP A 114 -4.64 16.33 8.59
N ARG A 115 -3.56 15.58 8.30
CA ARG A 115 -2.20 15.98 8.64
C ARG A 115 -1.17 15.38 7.69
N PRO A 116 0.01 16.00 7.52
CA PRO A 116 1.04 15.48 6.62
C PRO A 116 1.94 14.40 7.26
N ASP A 117 1.91 14.25 8.58
CA ASP A 117 2.84 13.40 9.32
C ASP A 117 2.12 12.30 10.12
N LEU A 118 2.77 11.15 10.30
CA LEU A 118 2.24 10.04 11.09
C LEU A 118 1.97 10.48 12.55
N PRO A 119 0.84 10.08 13.16
CA PRO A 119 0.63 10.28 14.59
C PRO A 119 1.78 9.73 15.43
N GLY A 120 2.21 10.46 16.46
CA GLY A 120 3.32 10.04 17.32
C GLY A 120 3.06 8.74 18.10
N ARG A 121 1.78 8.36 18.21
CA ARG A 121 1.31 7.10 18.82
C ARG A 121 0.01 6.67 18.15
N ILE A 122 -0.14 5.37 17.91
CA ILE A 122 -1.35 4.76 17.35
C ILE A 122 -1.78 3.60 18.25
N THR A 123 -3.04 3.62 18.71
CA THR A 123 -3.70 2.48 19.35
C THR A 123 -4.97 2.14 18.57
N GLY A 124 -4.92 1.07 17.79
CA GLY A 124 -6.03 0.68 16.89
C GLY A 124 -5.52 0.19 15.55
N LEU A 125 -6.04 0.75 14.45
CA LEU A 125 -5.77 0.30 13.09
C LEU A 125 -5.01 1.37 12.30
N ALA A 126 -3.89 1.00 11.69
CA ALA A 126 -3.21 1.79 10.66
C ALA A 126 -3.28 1.05 9.33
N VAL A 127 -3.70 1.74 8.26
CA VAL A 127 -3.78 1.21 6.90
C VAL A 127 -2.87 2.04 6.00
N ALA A 128 -2.03 1.35 5.22
CA ALA A 128 -1.19 1.91 4.18
C ALA A 128 -1.50 1.15 2.88
N ASN A 129 -2.49 1.63 2.13
CA ASN A 129 -2.87 1.02 0.86
C ASN A 129 -2.19 1.80 -0.28
N GLU A 130 -1.36 1.11 -1.06
CA GLU A 130 -0.62 1.69 -2.20
C GLU A 130 0.25 2.88 -1.77
N TRP A 131 0.94 2.69 -0.64
CA TRP A 131 1.80 3.71 -0.04
C TRP A 131 3.28 3.36 -0.17
N LEU A 132 3.65 2.08 0.03
CA LEU A 132 5.06 1.68 0.06
C LEU A 132 5.66 1.65 -1.34
N ASP A 133 4.86 1.34 -2.35
CA ASP A 133 5.28 1.35 -3.75
C ASP A 133 5.76 2.74 -4.21
N ASN A 134 5.23 3.79 -3.61
CA ASN A 134 5.53 5.19 -3.90
C ASN A 134 6.65 5.79 -3.03
N VAL A 135 7.16 5.06 -2.03
CA VAL A 135 8.31 5.51 -1.24
C VAL A 135 9.57 5.54 -2.13
N PRO A 136 10.31 6.67 -2.18
CA PRO A 136 11.46 6.83 -3.04
C PRO A 136 12.56 5.79 -2.79
N LEU A 137 13.14 5.29 -3.88
CA LEU A 137 14.12 4.21 -3.87
C LEU A 137 15.21 4.43 -4.92
N ASP A 138 16.36 3.81 -4.71
CA ASP A 138 17.37 3.70 -5.76
C ASP A 138 17.19 2.40 -6.54
N VAL A 139 17.54 2.45 -7.82
CA VAL A 139 17.66 1.26 -8.66
C VAL A 139 19.13 0.90 -8.76
N VAL A 140 19.43 -0.40 -8.73
CA VAL A 140 20.75 -0.92 -9.06
C VAL A 140 20.67 -1.84 -10.27
N GLU A 141 21.77 -1.92 -11.01
CA GLU A 141 21.95 -2.83 -12.12
C GLU A 141 23.26 -3.59 -11.97
N ARG A 142 23.26 -4.89 -12.25
CA ARG A 142 24.48 -5.68 -12.35
C ARG A 142 25.12 -5.43 -13.71
N THR A 143 26.27 -4.78 -13.72
CA THR A 143 27.11 -4.58 -14.91
C THR A 143 28.18 -5.67 -14.99
N PRO A 144 28.89 -5.85 -16.12
CA PRO A 144 30.06 -6.74 -16.19
C PRO A 144 31.15 -6.39 -15.16
N GLU A 145 31.24 -5.13 -14.75
CA GLU A 145 32.20 -4.62 -13.76
C GLU A 145 31.66 -4.65 -12.31
N GLY A 146 30.49 -5.24 -12.09
CA GLY A 146 29.83 -5.36 -10.78
C GLY A 146 28.54 -4.54 -10.66
N ILE A 147 27.93 -4.55 -9.47
CA ILE A 147 26.67 -3.84 -9.23
C ILE A 147 26.91 -2.34 -9.17
N ARG A 148 26.09 -1.56 -9.88
CA ARG A 148 26.12 -0.09 -9.93
C ARG A 148 24.76 0.48 -9.58
N THR A 149 24.73 1.56 -8.82
CA THR A 149 23.53 2.39 -8.66
C THR A 149 23.21 3.04 -9.99
N VAL A 150 21.95 2.95 -10.43
CA VAL A 150 21.48 3.59 -11.66
C VAL A 150 21.23 5.07 -11.37
N LEU A 151 21.81 5.93 -12.21
CA LEU A 151 21.54 7.36 -12.21
C LEU A 151 20.56 7.70 -13.34
N VAL A 152 19.71 8.68 -13.11
CA VAL A 152 18.67 9.12 -14.03
C VAL A 152 18.80 10.61 -14.33
N ASP A 153 18.57 10.99 -15.59
CA ASP A 153 18.32 12.37 -15.99
C ASP A 153 16.87 12.73 -15.63
N PRO A 154 16.63 13.73 -14.77
CA PRO A 154 15.30 13.99 -14.25
C PRO A 154 14.32 14.56 -15.28
N PHE A 155 14.79 15.00 -16.45
CA PHE A 155 13.95 15.57 -17.49
C PHE A 155 13.57 14.55 -18.56
N SER A 156 14.48 13.64 -18.90
CA SER A 156 14.24 12.64 -19.95
C SER A 156 13.94 11.24 -19.43
N GLY A 157 14.20 10.96 -18.15
CA GLY A 157 14.16 9.60 -17.59
C GLY A 157 15.27 8.69 -18.14
N THR A 158 16.23 9.23 -18.91
CA THR A 158 17.36 8.44 -19.43
C THR A 158 18.25 8.02 -18.29
N GLU A 159 18.72 6.77 -18.34
CA GLU A 159 19.52 6.16 -17.29
C GLU A 159 20.98 5.95 -17.70
N ARG A 160 21.87 5.89 -16.71
CA ARG A 160 23.25 5.43 -16.87
C ARG A 160 23.77 4.74 -15.61
N PRO A 161 24.78 3.86 -15.74
CA PRO A 161 25.50 3.35 -14.57
C PRO A 161 26.16 4.47 -13.77
N GLY A 162 26.01 4.39 -12.45
CA GLY A 162 26.59 5.31 -11.48
C GLY A 162 27.68 4.67 -10.62
N PRO A 163 27.90 5.18 -9.39
CA PRO A 163 28.87 4.59 -8.47
C PRO A 163 28.43 3.19 -7.99
N PRO A 164 29.34 2.43 -7.35
CA PRO A 164 28.94 1.24 -6.59
C PRO A 164 27.88 1.59 -5.53
N PRO A 165 26.96 0.66 -5.20
CA PRO A 165 26.00 0.86 -4.12
C PRO A 165 26.72 1.01 -2.77
N SER A 166 26.07 1.73 -1.85
CA SER A 166 26.52 1.87 -0.47
C SER A 166 26.59 0.50 0.23
N ASP A 167 27.27 0.41 1.36
CA ASP A 167 27.33 -0.85 2.12
C ASP A 167 25.96 -1.25 2.70
N GLU A 168 25.10 -0.27 3.03
CA GLU A 168 23.72 -0.53 3.45
C GLU A 168 22.91 -1.15 2.31
N ASP A 169 22.97 -0.56 1.11
CA ASP A 169 22.26 -1.09 -0.07
C ASP A 169 22.79 -2.46 -0.47
N ARG A 170 24.11 -2.68 -0.39
CA ARG A 170 24.73 -3.98 -0.69
C ARG A 170 24.26 -5.06 0.29
N GLY A 171 24.27 -4.76 1.59
CA GLY A 171 23.76 -5.68 2.61
C GLY A 171 22.28 -5.98 2.42
N TRP A 172 21.48 -4.96 2.07
CA TRP A 172 20.08 -5.16 1.73
C TRP A 172 19.93 -6.05 0.49
N LEU A 173 20.71 -5.86 -0.58
CA LEU A 173 20.65 -6.70 -1.78
C LEU A 173 21.05 -8.15 -1.51
N GLU A 174 22.09 -8.39 -0.73
CA GLU A 174 22.57 -9.74 -0.41
C GLU A 174 21.51 -10.57 0.35
N GLU A 175 20.85 -9.95 1.35
CA GLU A 175 19.76 -10.58 2.09
C GLU A 175 18.49 -10.64 1.24
N TRP A 176 18.15 -9.48 0.68
CA TRP A 176 17.11 -9.05 -0.26
C TRP A 176 17.01 -9.88 -1.51
N TRP A 177 17.65 -9.30 -2.53
CA TRP A 177 17.44 -9.42 -3.95
C TRP A 177 18.81 -9.57 -4.63
N PRO A 178 19.46 -10.74 -4.45
CA PRO A 178 20.79 -10.95 -5.01
C PRO A 178 20.72 -10.97 -6.54
N LEU A 179 21.58 -10.19 -7.19
CA LEU A 179 21.67 -10.10 -8.65
C LEU A 179 22.70 -11.10 -9.18
N ALA A 180 22.30 -11.94 -10.15
CA ALA A 180 23.09 -13.05 -10.65
C ALA A 180 23.84 -12.72 -11.94
N GLU A 181 23.13 -12.18 -12.93
CA GLU A 181 23.63 -12.00 -14.30
C GLU A 181 23.74 -10.51 -14.67
N PRO A 182 24.68 -10.12 -15.56
CA PRO A 182 24.70 -8.78 -16.11
C PRO A 182 23.37 -8.41 -16.76
N GLY A 183 22.84 -7.23 -16.44
CA GLY A 183 21.52 -6.75 -16.86
C GLY A 183 20.41 -7.01 -15.82
N ASP A 184 20.65 -7.83 -14.81
CA ASP A 184 19.73 -7.96 -13.68
C ASP A 184 19.60 -6.61 -12.95
N ARG A 185 18.37 -6.25 -12.58
CA ARG A 185 18.04 -5.02 -11.86
C ARG A 185 17.28 -5.31 -10.59
N ALA A 186 17.46 -4.44 -9.60
CA ALA A 186 16.69 -4.46 -8.36
C ALA A 186 16.38 -3.05 -7.89
N GLU A 187 15.18 -2.89 -7.34
CA GLU A 187 14.81 -1.73 -6.54
C GLU A 187 15.26 -1.91 -5.09
N ILE A 188 16.06 -0.97 -4.59
CA ILE A 188 16.54 -0.97 -3.21
C ILE A 188 15.39 -0.70 -2.25
N GLY A 189 15.02 -1.69 -1.44
CA GLY A 189 13.85 -1.61 -0.56
C GLY A 189 14.11 -1.08 0.85
N HIS A 190 15.35 -0.77 1.24
CA HIS A 190 15.65 -0.32 2.61
C HIS A 190 14.87 0.94 3.04
N PRO A 191 14.60 1.96 2.18
CA PRO A 191 13.80 3.13 2.57
C PRO A 191 12.35 2.75 2.89
N ARG A 192 11.76 1.83 2.11
CA ARG A 192 10.42 1.26 2.35
C ARG A 192 10.37 0.47 3.64
N CYS A 193 11.39 -0.33 3.91
CA CYS A 193 11.55 -1.06 5.16
C CYS A 193 11.59 -0.11 6.36
N ALA A 194 12.32 1.00 6.26
CA ALA A 194 12.39 2.03 7.29
C ALA A 194 11.06 2.79 7.47
N ALA A 195 10.39 3.12 6.36
CA ALA A 195 9.07 3.75 6.38
C ALA A 195 8.03 2.85 7.08
N TRP A 196 7.98 1.57 6.73
CA TRP A 196 7.11 0.60 7.38
C TRP A 196 7.47 0.37 8.86
N ALA A 197 8.76 0.21 9.18
CA ALA A 197 9.25 0.11 10.56
C ALA A 197 8.85 1.33 11.41
N SER A 198 8.84 2.53 10.82
CA SER A 198 8.40 3.78 11.45
C SER A 198 6.91 3.77 11.82
N VAL A 199 6.06 3.13 11.01
CA VAL A 199 4.64 2.88 11.34
C VAL A 199 4.53 1.92 12.52
N ILE A 200 5.24 0.78 12.47
CA ILE A 200 5.21 -0.22 13.54
C ILE A 200 5.72 0.35 14.86
N GLY A 201 6.80 1.14 14.85
CA GLY A 201 7.35 1.78 16.06
C GLY A 201 6.40 2.79 16.72
N ARG A 202 5.37 3.27 16.00
CA ARG A 202 4.31 4.14 16.55
C ARG A 202 3.09 3.35 17.04
N LEU A 203 2.94 2.09 16.63
CA LEU A 203 1.84 1.22 17.02
C LEU A 203 2.04 0.72 18.45
N SER A 204 1.31 1.31 19.39
CA SER A 204 1.38 0.93 20.80
C SER A 204 0.63 -0.36 21.11
N ALA A 205 -0.53 -0.51 20.49
CA ALA A 205 -1.31 -1.73 20.51
C ALA A 205 -2.27 -1.70 19.31
N GLY A 206 -2.49 -2.84 18.66
CA GLY A 206 -3.38 -2.92 17.51
C GLY A 206 -2.71 -3.53 16.29
N LEU A 207 -3.12 -3.07 15.11
CA LEU A 207 -2.78 -3.65 13.82
C LEU A 207 -2.34 -2.59 12.82
N ALA A 208 -1.26 -2.85 12.10
CA ALA A 208 -0.87 -2.13 10.91
C ALA A 208 -1.03 -3.05 9.69
N LEU A 209 -1.59 -2.50 8.62
CA LEU A 209 -1.86 -3.16 7.35
C LEU A 209 -1.17 -2.40 6.21
N ALA A 210 -0.32 -3.08 5.45
CA ALA A 210 0.17 -2.61 4.15
C ALA A 210 -0.42 -3.46 3.02
N VAL A 211 -0.90 -2.80 1.97
CA VAL A 211 -1.46 -3.44 0.77
C VAL A 211 -0.85 -2.77 -0.45
N ASP A 212 -0.01 -3.48 -1.20
CA ASP A 212 0.77 -2.90 -2.30
C ASP A 212 1.00 -3.91 -3.42
N TYR A 213 1.28 -3.40 -4.62
CA TYR A 213 1.91 -4.20 -5.67
C TYR A 213 3.21 -4.77 -5.15
N SER A 214 3.37 -6.09 -5.18
CA SER A 214 4.50 -6.76 -4.54
C SER A 214 4.95 -7.99 -5.32
N HIS A 215 6.11 -8.52 -4.94
CA HIS A 215 6.63 -9.79 -5.43
C HIS A 215 7.19 -10.59 -4.24
N SER A 216 7.17 -11.92 -4.34
CA SER A 216 7.89 -12.78 -3.40
C SER A 216 9.36 -12.86 -3.77
N ARG A 217 10.19 -13.46 -2.91
CA ARG A 217 11.60 -13.71 -3.22
C ARG A 217 11.78 -14.52 -4.50
N GLU A 218 10.87 -15.44 -4.77
CA GLU A 218 10.89 -16.34 -5.93
C GLU A 218 10.36 -15.69 -7.21
N SER A 219 9.53 -14.65 -7.11
CA SER A 219 8.89 -13.98 -8.25
C SER A 219 9.44 -12.58 -8.56
N ARG A 220 10.60 -12.23 -7.99
CA ARG A 220 11.21 -10.93 -8.22
C ARG A 220 11.53 -10.72 -9.71
N PRO A 221 11.14 -9.57 -10.28
CA PRO A 221 11.34 -9.32 -11.70
C PRO A 221 12.81 -9.09 -12.04
N VAL A 222 13.32 -9.80 -13.04
CA VAL A 222 14.72 -9.73 -13.48
C VAL A 222 15.12 -8.30 -13.90
N TYR A 223 14.20 -7.57 -14.52
CA TYR A 223 14.43 -6.21 -15.02
C TYR A 223 13.94 -5.12 -14.06
N GLY A 224 13.59 -5.49 -12.81
CA GLY A 224 12.91 -4.60 -11.89
C GLY A 224 11.44 -4.37 -12.27
N SER A 225 10.80 -3.49 -11.54
CA SER A 225 9.38 -3.13 -11.66
C SER A 225 9.13 -1.63 -11.72
N LEU A 226 10.18 -0.80 -11.65
CA LEU A 226 10.04 0.65 -11.76
C LEU A 226 9.30 1.06 -13.03
N THR A 227 8.26 1.86 -12.87
CA THR A 227 7.43 2.32 -13.98
C THR A 227 6.79 3.68 -13.69
N GLY A 228 6.28 4.32 -14.73
CA GLY A 228 5.45 5.51 -14.63
C GLY A 228 3.98 5.18 -14.86
N TYR A 229 3.08 5.94 -14.24
CA TYR A 229 1.65 5.90 -14.54
C TYR A 229 1.09 7.30 -14.79
N ARG A 230 0.33 7.43 -15.88
CA ARG A 230 -0.36 8.68 -16.25
C ARG A 230 -1.68 8.35 -16.93
N ASP A 231 -2.75 9.02 -16.53
CA ASP A 231 -4.10 8.86 -17.09
C ASP A 231 -4.58 7.39 -17.14
N GLY A 232 -4.26 6.60 -16.09
CA GLY A 232 -4.66 5.20 -15.98
C GLY A 232 -3.85 4.22 -16.86
N ALA A 233 -2.80 4.69 -17.53
CA ALA A 233 -1.94 3.86 -18.37
C ALA A 233 -0.49 3.84 -17.85
N THR A 234 0.17 2.70 -18.06
CA THR A 234 1.61 2.57 -17.83
C THR A 234 2.39 3.35 -18.88
N VAL A 235 3.34 4.17 -18.44
CA VAL A 235 4.24 4.96 -19.26
C VAL A 235 5.68 4.74 -18.80
N PRO A 236 6.70 5.07 -19.62
CA PRO A 236 8.08 5.10 -19.14
C PRO A 236 8.21 6.02 -17.91
N ALA A 237 8.97 5.59 -16.91
CA ALA A 237 9.21 6.39 -15.71
C ALA A 237 10.06 7.62 -16.08
N VAL A 238 9.49 8.82 -15.88
CA VAL A 238 10.20 10.09 -16.00
C VAL A 238 9.97 10.88 -14.72
N PRO A 239 11.02 11.14 -13.90
CA PRO A 239 10.85 11.82 -12.61
C PRO A 239 10.85 13.34 -12.79
N ASP A 240 9.95 13.84 -13.63
CA ASP A 240 9.69 15.27 -13.89
C ASP A 240 8.39 15.76 -13.22
N GLY A 241 7.70 14.87 -12.50
CA GLY A 241 6.42 15.13 -11.85
C GLY A 241 5.21 15.08 -12.78
N SER A 242 5.38 14.63 -14.04
CA SER A 242 4.28 14.46 -15.01
C SER A 242 3.57 13.10 -14.90
N CYS A 243 4.16 12.13 -14.21
CA CYS A 243 3.57 10.82 -13.95
C CYS A 243 3.84 10.36 -12.52
N ASP A 244 3.01 9.44 -12.04
CA ASP A 244 3.28 8.70 -10.83
C ASP A 244 4.43 7.72 -11.07
N VAL A 245 5.53 7.82 -10.31
CA VAL A 245 6.67 6.90 -10.43
C VAL A 245 6.62 5.92 -9.27
N THR A 246 6.42 4.64 -9.58
CA THR A 246 6.21 3.57 -8.60
C THR A 246 7.03 2.34 -8.95
N ALA A 247 7.22 1.45 -7.98
CA ALA A 247 7.75 0.12 -8.21
C ALA A 247 7.17 -0.89 -7.22
N HIS A 248 7.10 -2.16 -7.59
CA HIS A 248 6.62 -3.22 -6.71
C HIS A 248 7.48 -3.32 -5.44
N VAL A 249 6.86 -3.82 -4.37
CA VAL A 249 7.43 -3.82 -3.02
C VAL A 249 7.90 -5.23 -2.62
N ALA A 250 9.11 -5.32 -2.10
CA ALA A 250 9.62 -6.48 -1.36
C ALA A 250 8.98 -6.53 0.04
N LEU A 251 7.72 -6.97 0.15
CA LEU A 251 6.99 -7.01 1.43
C LEU A 251 7.58 -8.03 2.43
N ASP A 252 8.33 -9.02 1.95
CA ASP A 252 9.11 -9.94 2.78
C ASP A 252 10.19 -9.19 3.59
N ALA A 253 10.88 -8.23 2.96
CA ALA A 253 11.84 -7.37 3.63
C ALA A 253 11.15 -6.43 4.63
N CYS A 254 10.01 -5.84 4.25
CA CYS A 254 9.22 -4.97 5.14
C CYS A 254 8.70 -5.74 6.36
N LEU A 255 8.25 -6.99 6.19
CA LEU A 255 7.82 -7.86 7.28
C LEU A 255 8.93 -8.01 8.33
N VAL A 256 10.16 -8.30 7.90
CA VAL A 256 11.29 -8.46 8.83
C VAL A 256 11.68 -7.12 9.46
N ALA A 257 11.66 -6.02 8.71
CA ALA A 257 11.88 -4.69 9.27
C ALA A 257 10.85 -4.33 10.36
N GLY A 258 9.57 -4.61 10.13
CA GLY A 258 8.52 -4.38 11.12
C GLY A 258 8.66 -5.28 12.36
N ARG A 259 9.09 -6.53 12.21
CA ARG A 259 9.43 -7.39 13.37
C ARG A 259 10.58 -6.81 14.18
N ARG A 260 11.63 -6.33 13.51
CA ARG A 260 12.76 -5.64 14.16
C ARG A 260 12.31 -4.34 14.87
N ALA A 261 11.25 -3.71 14.38
CA ALA A 261 10.65 -2.49 14.96
C ALA A 261 9.64 -2.75 16.10
N GLY A 262 9.34 -4.01 16.44
CA GLY A 262 8.52 -4.36 17.59
C GLY A 262 7.18 -5.06 17.27
N ALA A 263 6.89 -5.40 16.02
CA ALA A 263 5.72 -6.21 15.70
C ALA A 263 5.80 -7.59 16.39
N THR A 264 4.77 -7.94 17.16
CA THR A 264 4.68 -9.18 17.94
C THR A 264 4.10 -10.35 17.15
N SER A 265 3.35 -10.07 16.09
CA SER A 265 2.87 -11.10 15.15
C SER A 265 2.82 -10.54 13.73
N SER A 266 2.88 -11.42 12.73
CA SER A 266 2.86 -11.02 11.32
C SER A 266 2.18 -12.05 10.44
N LEU A 267 1.44 -11.59 9.45
CA LEU A 267 0.85 -12.39 8.38
C LEU A 267 1.19 -11.69 7.05
N LEU A 268 1.74 -12.46 6.11
CA LEU A 268 1.92 -12.03 4.72
C LEU A 268 1.11 -13.00 3.84
N THR A 269 0.20 -12.44 3.06
CA THR A 269 -0.75 -13.16 2.19
C THR A 269 -1.07 -12.27 0.98
N THR A 270 -2.05 -12.64 0.17
CA THR A 270 -2.54 -11.81 -0.93
C THR A 270 -3.79 -11.03 -0.51
N GLN A 271 -4.05 -9.91 -1.17
CA GLN A 271 -5.31 -9.16 -1.00
C GLN A 271 -6.51 -10.07 -1.24
N ARG A 272 -6.47 -10.92 -2.26
CA ARG A 272 -7.52 -11.90 -2.54
C ARG A 272 -7.83 -12.79 -1.34
N GLU A 273 -6.82 -13.39 -0.74
CA GLU A 273 -6.98 -14.30 0.40
C GLU A 273 -7.49 -13.55 1.63
N ALA A 274 -6.91 -12.39 1.93
CA ALA A 274 -7.34 -11.57 3.07
C ALA A 274 -8.77 -11.05 2.92
N LEU A 275 -9.15 -10.53 1.74
CA LEU A 275 -10.51 -10.03 1.50
C LEU A 275 -11.55 -11.14 1.54
N ARG A 276 -11.21 -12.36 1.07
CA ARG A 276 -12.06 -13.54 1.27
C ARG A 276 -12.25 -13.88 2.74
N ALA A 277 -11.21 -13.71 3.54
CA ALA A 277 -11.23 -13.94 5.00
C ALA A 277 -12.12 -12.92 5.70
N LEU A 278 -12.06 -11.69 5.18
CA LEU A 278 -12.96 -10.63 5.55
C LEU A 278 -14.31 -10.75 4.83
N GLY A 279 -14.69 -11.87 4.21
CA GLY A 279 -16.06 -12.12 3.73
C GLY A 279 -16.43 -11.57 2.35
N LEU A 280 -15.46 -11.29 1.48
CA LEU A 280 -15.71 -11.02 0.05
C LEU A 280 -15.63 -12.33 -0.75
N SER A 281 -16.73 -12.76 -1.37
CA SER A 281 -16.78 -14.05 -2.08
C SER A 281 -16.79 -13.93 -3.60
N GLY A 282 -17.32 -12.83 -4.14
CA GLY A 282 -17.59 -12.68 -5.58
C GLY A 282 -18.65 -13.65 -6.12
N THR A 283 -19.35 -14.38 -5.25
CA THR A 283 -20.36 -15.36 -5.64
C THR A 283 -21.59 -14.64 -6.17
N ARG A 284 -22.03 -15.00 -7.37
CA ARG A 284 -23.24 -14.42 -7.97
C ARG A 284 -24.48 -14.85 -7.18
N PRO A 285 -25.48 -13.96 -7.01
CA PRO A 285 -26.74 -14.33 -6.37
C PRO A 285 -27.49 -15.42 -7.16
N PRO A 286 -28.32 -16.24 -6.49
CA PRO A 286 -29.12 -17.27 -7.15
C PRO A 286 -30.09 -16.64 -8.16
N LEU A 287 -30.26 -17.29 -9.31
CA LEU A 287 -31.14 -16.82 -10.38
C LEU A 287 -32.61 -16.66 -9.94
N ASP A 288 -33.07 -17.49 -9.01
CA ASP A 288 -34.44 -17.39 -8.48
C ASP A 288 -34.73 -16.04 -7.82
N LEU A 289 -33.70 -15.38 -7.26
CA LEU A 289 -33.83 -14.03 -6.71
C LEU A 289 -34.17 -13.01 -7.81
N ALA A 290 -33.73 -13.22 -9.05
CA ALA A 290 -34.10 -12.35 -10.18
C ALA A 290 -35.60 -12.37 -10.48
N HIS A 291 -36.28 -13.48 -10.15
CA HIS A 291 -37.73 -13.60 -10.31
C HIS A 291 -38.51 -13.11 -9.10
N GLN A 292 -37.98 -13.31 -7.89
CA GLN A 292 -38.65 -12.96 -6.63
C GLN A 292 -38.45 -11.48 -6.25
N ASP A 293 -37.22 -10.99 -6.38
CA ASP A 293 -36.84 -9.59 -6.12
C ASP A 293 -35.73 -9.16 -7.11
N PRO A 294 -36.12 -8.69 -8.31
CA PRO A 294 -35.16 -8.26 -9.32
C PRO A 294 -34.21 -7.16 -8.84
N ARG A 295 -34.65 -6.28 -7.93
CA ARG A 295 -33.83 -5.17 -7.42
C ARG A 295 -32.75 -5.70 -6.49
N ALA A 296 -33.12 -6.58 -5.56
CA ALA A 296 -32.15 -7.25 -4.69
C ALA A 296 -31.16 -8.11 -5.50
N TYR A 297 -31.63 -8.78 -6.56
CA TYR A 297 -30.76 -9.54 -7.46
C TYR A 297 -29.71 -8.65 -8.14
N VAL A 298 -30.12 -7.55 -8.76
CA VAL A 298 -29.19 -6.63 -9.43
C VAL A 298 -28.19 -6.04 -8.42
N ALA A 299 -28.64 -5.61 -7.25
CA ALA A 299 -27.74 -5.11 -6.21
C ALA A 299 -26.72 -6.17 -5.75
N ALA A 300 -27.17 -7.41 -5.51
CA ALA A 300 -26.29 -8.50 -5.13
C ALA A 300 -25.32 -8.90 -6.26
N LEU A 301 -25.75 -8.80 -7.52
CA LEU A 301 -24.90 -9.05 -8.69
C LEU A 301 -23.82 -7.96 -8.84
N CYS A 302 -24.16 -6.69 -8.60
CA CYS A 302 -23.18 -5.60 -8.53
C CYS A 302 -22.14 -5.86 -7.44
N HIS A 303 -22.56 -6.22 -6.22
CA HIS A 303 -21.64 -6.57 -5.13
C HIS A 303 -20.74 -7.75 -5.51
N ALA A 304 -21.28 -8.78 -6.16
CA ALA A 304 -20.49 -9.92 -6.62
C ALA A 304 -19.43 -9.52 -7.66
N GLY A 305 -19.75 -8.58 -8.56
CA GLY A 305 -18.80 -8.04 -9.54
C GLY A 305 -17.68 -7.23 -8.89
N GLU A 306 -18.02 -6.36 -7.93
CA GLU A 306 -17.05 -5.57 -7.15
C GLU A 306 -16.11 -6.46 -6.33
N ASP A 307 -16.65 -7.48 -5.66
CA ASP A 307 -15.86 -8.47 -4.92
C ASP A 307 -14.94 -9.26 -5.86
N ALA A 308 -15.43 -9.63 -7.05
CA ALA A 308 -14.63 -10.35 -8.04
C ALA A 308 -13.47 -9.49 -8.55
N GLU A 309 -13.67 -8.20 -8.77
CA GLU A 309 -12.61 -7.27 -9.16
C GLU A 309 -11.54 -7.14 -8.07
N LEU A 310 -11.94 -6.92 -6.82
CA LEU A 310 -11.03 -6.79 -5.67
C LEU A 310 -10.24 -8.08 -5.37
N THR A 311 -10.75 -9.22 -5.83
CA THR A 311 -10.15 -10.54 -5.60
C THR A 311 -9.57 -11.19 -6.87
N ASP A 312 -9.52 -10.47 -7.99
CA ASP A 312 -8.92 -10.94 -9.23
C ASP A 312 -7.40 -11.11 -9.06
N PRO A 313 -6.84 -12.33 -9.17
CA PRO A 313 -5.41 -12.57 -8.97
C PRO A 313 -4.53 -11.92 -10.04
N ALA A 314 -5.08 -11.58 -11.22
CA ALA A 314 -4.38 -10.85 -12.27
C ALA A 314 -4.50 -9.32 -12.12
N GLY A 315 -5.35 -8.85 -11.20
CA GLY A 315 -5.56 -7.44 -10.87
C GLY A 315 -5.32 -7.17 -9.39
N LEU A 316 -6.26 -6.47 -8.76
CA LEU A 316 -6.14 -6.01 -7.37
C LEU A 316 -5.98 -7.15 -6.35
N GLY A 317 -6.57 -8.31 -6.63
CA GLY A 317 -6.44 -9.49 -5.76
C GLY A 317 -5.02 -10.05 -5.70
N GLY A 318 -4.17 -9.75 -6.67
CA GLY A 318 -2.75 -10.15 -6.70
C GLY A 318 -1.85 -9.30 -5.82
N PHE A 319 -2.36 -8.23 -5.20
CA PHE A 319 -1.57 -7.36 -4.32
C PHE A 319 -1.11 -8.15 -3.09
N GLY A 320 0.05 -7.77 -2.57
CA GLY A 320 0.51 -8.30 -1.31
C GLY A 320 -0.27 -7.67 -0.16
N TRP A 321 -0.51 -8.45 0.89
CA TRP A 321 -1.21 -8.04 2.09
C TRP A 321 -0.35 -8.37 3.30
N LEU A 322 0.31 -7.36 3.86
CA LEU A 322 1.15 -7.48 5.04
C LEU A 322 0.40 -6.94 6.26
N THR A 323 0.06 -7.84 7.18
CA THR A 323 -0.51 -7.52 8.48
C THR A 323 0.54 -7.71 9.56
N GLN A 324 0.72 -6.71 10.42
CA GLN A 324 1.54 -6.82 11.62
C GLN A 324 0.83 -6.22 12.82
N THR A 325 0.96 -6.87 13.97
CA THR A 325 0.30 -6.43 15.21
C THR A 325 1.32 -6.16 16.30
N THR A 326 0.91 -5.31 17.25
CA THR A 326 1.61 -5.06 18.52
C THR A 326 0.62 -5.27 19.65
N ASN A 327 1.00 -6.02 20.68
CA ASN A 327 0.20 -6.25 21.91
C ASN A 327 -1.20 -6.86 21.71
N ILE A 328 -1.51 -7.37 20.51
CA ILE A 328 -2.68 -8.22 20.21
C ILE A 328 -2.25 -9.34 19.24
N PRO A 329 -2.94 -10.49 19.22
CA PRO A 329 -2.73 -11.51 18.19
C PRO A 329 -3.16 -11.00 16.80
N ILE A 330 -2.77 -11.71 15.75
CA ILE A 330 -3.38 -11.52 14.43
C ILE A 330 -4.88 -11.86 14.54
N PRO A 331 -5.79 -10.99 14.05
CA PRO A 331 -7.22 -11.25 14.00
C PRO A 331 -7.55 -12.62 13.40
N ALA A 332 -8.43 -13.38 14.06
CA ALA A 332 -8.81 -14.73 13.69
C ALA A 332 -9.48 -14.77 12.31
N LEU A 333 -10.22 -13.71 11.93
CA LEU A 333 -10.80 -13.57 10.59
C LEU A 333 -9.74 -13.72 9.49
N LEU A 334 -8.48 -13.33 9.73
CA LEU A 334 -7.39 -13.44 8.75
C LEU A 334 -6.66 -14.79 8.79
N GLN A 335 -6.94 -15.65 9.76
CA GLN A 335 -6.23 -16.93 9.96
C GLN A 335 -6.98 -18.15 9.39
N ASP A 336 -8.30 -18.09 9.25
CA ASP A 336 -9.17 -19.27 9.14
C ASP A 336 -9.19 -19.99 7.76
N HIS A 337 -8.41 -19.56 6.76
CA HIS A 337 -8.48 -20.15 5.42
C HIS A 337 -7.75 -21.47 5.18
N ARG A 338 -7.05 -22.01 6.18
CA ARG A 338 -6.50 -23.37 6.03
C ARG A 338 -7.56 -24.48 6.15
N ASN A 339 -8.81 -24.16 6.53
CA ASN A 339 -9.83 -25.17 6.84
C ASN A 339 -11.06 -25.21 5.91
N LEU A 340 -11.18 -24.36 4.88
CA LEU A 340 -12.35 -24.36 3.99
C LEU A 340 -12.23 -25.25 2.72
N ASN A 341 -11.17 -26.07 2.61
CA ASN A 341 -10.99 -27.05 1.52
C ASN A 341 -11.02 -28.52 1.98
N LEU A 342 -11.70 -28.80 3.10
CA LEU A 342 -12.03 -30.16 3.51
C LEU A 342 -13.49 -30.19 3.91
N HIS A 343 -14.40 -30.27 2.94
CA HIS A 343 -15.62 -31.10 2.98
C HIS A 343 -16.28 -31.16 1.60
#